data_AF-A0A7Y2WYA1-F1
#
_entry.id   AF-A0A7Y2WYA1-F1
#
_cell.length_a   1.000
_cell.length_b   1.000
_cell.length_c   1.000
_cell.angle_alpha   90.00
_cell.angle_beta   90.00
_cell.angle_gamma   90.00
#
_symmetry.space_group_name_H-M   'P 1'
#
loop_
_entity.id
_entity.type
_entity.pdbx_description
1 polymer ?
#
loop_
_entity_poly.entity_id
_entity_poly.type
_entity_poly.pdbx_seq_one_letter_code
_entity_poly.pdbx_strand_id
1 'polypeptide(L)'
;MAHTPSTITVTLHWQGSAGARSANIICEDGPPGELTPILAAGCGLPERDPTGAPISYALRLGAAGGRPLSPDRSLSAQGVSDGGHLWLGGPRGSPSGPRYCAISLPEGGAMLVPPSGIVLTRSWLLRALDLLQPESYARELRLLDAGRSDYRFVSKRPHCALAPSAPGVWQVITERGDVDTLLNGSPLPVGRPARLADGDALQLGDGGPSLSIAFL
;
A
#
# COMPACT_ATOMS: atom_id res chain seq x y z
N MET A 1 -4.40 23.04 29.67
CA MET A 1 -4.25 23.84 28.45
C MET A 1 -5.08 23.17 27.38
N ALA A 2 -6.13 23.79 26.88
CA ALA A 2 -6.95 23.24 25.81
C ALA A 2 -6.14 23.31 24.51
N HIS A 3 -5.85 22.15 23.89
CA HIS A 3 -5.27 22.11 22.56
C HIS A 3 -6.33 22.64 21.59
N THR A 4 -6.04 23.76 20.92
CA THR A 4 -6.84 24.19 19.78
C THR A 4 -6.73 23.10 18.71
N PRO A 5 -7.83 22.49 18.24
CA PRO A 5 -7.75 21.49 17.19
C PRO A 5 -7.17 22.14 15.94
N SER A 6 -6.05 21.61 15.45
CA SER A 6 -5.46 22.01 14.18
C SER A 6 -6.33 21.48 13.04
N THR A 7 -6.78 22.36 12.15
CA THR A 7 -7.56 21.99 10.96
C THR A 7 -6.65 21.82 9.75
N ILE A 8 -6.98 20.89 8.85
CA ILE A 8 -6.29 20.66 7.58
C ILE A 8 -7.30 20.74 6.43
N THR A 9 -6.92 21.42 5.36
CA THR A 9 -7.66 21.50 4.09
C THR A 9 -7.10 20.50 3.09
N VAL A 10 -7.91 19.56 2.61
CA VAL A 10 -7.48 18.54 1.63
C VAL A 10 -8.46 18.42 0.48
N THR A 11 -7.98 17.96 -0.67
CA THR A 11 -8.85 17.50 -1.76
C THR A 11 -9.16 16.02 -1.56
N LEU A 12 -10.40 15.71 -1.21
CA LEU A 12 -10.91 14.35 -1.09
C LEU A 12 -11.43 13.86 -2.44
N HIS A 13 -11.04 12.66 -2.84
CA HIS A 13 -11.47 11.96 -4.05
C HIS A 13 -12.23 10.69 -3.67
N TRP A 14 -13.27 10.32 -4.41
CA TRP A 14 -14.00 9.07 -4.22
C TRP A 14 -14.69 8.61 -5.50
N GLN A 15 -15.12 7.35 -5.52
CA GLN A 15 -15.94 6.80 -6.60
C GLN A 15 -17.42 6.82 -6.19
N GLY A 16 -18.24 7.62 -6.88
CA GLY A 16 -19.70 7.59 -6.78
C GLY A 16 -20.35 6.75 -7.88
N SER A 17 -21.68 6.63 -7.84
CA SER A 17 -22.47 5.94 -8.87
C SER A 17 -22.34 6.56 -10.27
N ALA A 18 -22.10 7.87 -10.34
CA ALA A 18 -21.93 8.62 -11.59
C ALA A 18 -20.44 8.74 -12.04
N GLY A 19 -19.51 8.09 -11.34
CA GLY A 19 -18.07 8.16 -11.64
C GLY A 19 -17.23 8.73 -10.52
N ALA A 20 -15.97 9.04 -10.83
CA ALA A 20 -15.05 9.66 -9.89
C ALA A 20 -15.48 11.09 -9.54
N ARG A 21 -15.42 11.46 -8.26
CA ARG A 21 -15.78 12.76 -7.74
C ARG A 21 -14.67 13.27 -6.83
N SER A 22 -14.61 14.59 -6.67
CA SER A 22 -13.71 15.22 -5.70
C SER A 22 -14.31 16.47 -5.08
N ALA A 23 -13.85 16.83 -3.89
CA ALA A 23 -14.23 18.04 -3.18
C ALA A 23 -13.10 18.49 -2.25
N ASN A 24 -12.97 19.80 -2.06
CA ASN A 24 -12.11 20.33 -1.01
C ASN A 24 -12.87 20.29 0.31
N ILE A 25 -12.27 19.68 1.31
CA ILE A 25 -12.82 19.57 2.66
C ILE A 25 -11.88 20.20 3.66
N ILE A 26 -12.45 20.76 4.72
CA ILE A 26 -11.72 21.21 5.90
C ILE A 26 -12.11 20.24 7.01
N CYS A 27 -11.12 19.60 7.62
CA CYS A 27 -11.34 18.63 8.70
C CYS A 27 -10.34 18.86 9.83
N GLU A 28 -10.68 18.40 11.02
CA GLU A 28 -9.73 18.39 12.14
C GLU A 28 -8.60 17.38 11.85
N ASP A 29 -7.39 17.70 12.31
CA ASP A 29 -6.23 16.81 12.27
C ASP A 29 -6.36 15.67 13.29
N GLY A 30 -7.37 14.84 13.08
CA GLY A 30 -7.76 13.72 13.94
C GLY A 30 -7.45 12.35 13.33
N PRO A 31 -7.71 11.28 14.09
CA PRO A 31 -7.56 9.91 13.61
C PRO A 31 -8.57 9.58 12.49
N PRO A 32 -8.16 8.94 11.38
CA PRO A 32 -9.05 8.47 10.33
C PRO A 32 -10.19 7.58 10.82
N GLY A 33 -10.03 6.85 11.93
CA GLY A 33 -11.08 6.01 12.49
C GLY A 33 -12.37 6.78 12.82
N GLU A 34 -12.25 8.05 13.24
CA GLU A 34 -13.39 8.91 13.56
C GLU A 34 -13.89 9.67 12.31
N LEU A 35 -12.96 10.09 11.45
CA LEU A 35 -13.28 10.91 10.28
C LEU A 35 -13.90 10.11 9.12
N THR A 36 -13.43 8.88 8.89
CA THR A 36 -13.81 8.06 7.73
C THR A 36 -15.32 7.78 7.66
N PRO A 37 -16.01 7.41 8.74
CA PRO A 37 -17.47 7.20 8.70
C PRO A 37 -18.24 8.48 8.33
N ILE A 38 -17.82 9.63 8.87
CA ILE A 38 -18.46 10.93 8.60
C ILE A 38 -18.30 11.30 7.13
N LEU A 39 -17.09 11.14 6.57
CA LEU A 39 -16.82 11.41 5.16
C LEU A 39 -17.56 10.45 4.24
N ALA A 40 -17.64 9.16 4.59
CA ALA A 40 -18.38 8.18 3.79
C ALA A 40 -19.87 8.54 3.69
N ALA A 41 -20.48 8.92 4.82
CA ALA A 41 -21.86 9.40 4.85
C ALA A 41 -22.03 10.71 4.04
N GLY A 42 -21.14 11.68 4.23
CA GLY A 42 -21.17 12.97 3.53
C GLY A 42 -20.97 12.85 2.01
N CYS A 43 -20.18 11.89 1.56
CA CYS A 43 -19.97 11.57 0.15
C CYS A 43 -21.11 10.74 -0.47
N GLY A 44 -22.10 10.30 0.32
CA GLY A 44 -23.20 9.45 -0.11
C GLY A 44 -22.75 8.05 -0.52
N LEU A 45 -21.71 7.51 0.12
CA LEU A 45 -21.20 6.18 -0.17
C LEU A 45 -22.10 5.10 0.48
N PRO A 46 -22.31 3.95 -0.18
CA PRO A 46 -23.17 2.90 0.35
C PRO A 46 -22.60 2.30 1.63
N GLU A 47 -23.43 2.06 2.64
CA GLU A 47 -22.98 1.40 3.88
C GLU A 47 -22.78 -0.11 3.70
N ARG A 48 -23.42 -0.70 2.69
CA ARG A 48 -23.43 -2.14 2.45
C ARG A 48 -23.07 -2.45 1.00
N ASP A 49 -22.39 -3.57 0.81
CA ASP A 49 -22.07 -4.11 -0.50
C ASP A 49 -23.30 -4.80 -1.13
N PRO A 50 -23.23 -5.25 -2.40
CA PRO A 50 -24.35 -5.95 -3.05
C PRO A 50 -24.80 -7.24 -2.35
N THR A 51 -23.97 -7.81 -1.46
CA THR A 51 -24.31 -9.00 -0.66
C THR A 51 -24.95 -8.65 0.68
N GLY A 52 -25.08 -7.36 0.99
CA GLY A 52 -25.62 -6.85 2.25
C GLY A 52 -24.59 -6.76 3.39
N ALA A 53 -23.32 -7.08 3.15
CA ALA A 53 -22.27 -6.96 4.16
C ALA A 53 -21.83 -5.49 4.34
N PRO A 54 -21.46 -5.05 5.57
CA PRO A 54 -21.02 -3.69 5.80
C PRO A 54 -19.71 -3.38 5.06
N ILE A 55 -19.65 -2.22 4.40
CA ILE A 55 -18.45 -1.75 3.70
C ILE A 55 -17.56 -0.99 4.69
N SER A 56 -16.33 -1.47 4.88
CA SER A 56 -15.32 -0.77 5.66
C SER A 56 -14.55 0.21 4.78
N TYR A 57 -14.89 1.49 4.81
CA TYR A 57 -14.13 2.52 4.07
C TYR A 57 -12.76 2.78 4.69
N ALA A 58 -11.81 3.21 3.86
CA ALA A 58 -10.51 3.68 4.30
C ALA A 58 -10.11 4.96 3.54
N LEU A 59 -9.45 5.88 4.25
CA LEU A 59 -8.75 7.00 3.66
C LEU A 59 -7.37 6.56 3.18
N ARG A 60 -6.99 6.99 1.98
CA ARG A 60 -5.71 6.68 1.34
C ARG A 60 -5.01 7.96 0.92
N LEU A 61 -3.69 7.97 0.97
CA LEU A 61 -2.90 9.12 0.52
C LEU A 61 -2.86 9.19 -1.01
N GLY A 62 -3.21 10.35 -1.58
CA GLY A 62 -3.08 10.65 -3.00
C GLY A 62 -4.20 10.11 -3.88
N ALA A 63 -4.23 8.79 -4.10
CA ALA A 63 -5.05 8.15 -5.13
C ALA A 63 -5.69 6.83 -4.66
N ALA A 64 -6.55 6.25 -5.51
CA ALA A 64 -7.28 5.01 -5.21
C ALA A 64 -6.43 3.80 -4.84
N GLY A 65 -5.19 3.73 -5.33
CA GLY A 65 -4.21 2.68 -4.97
C GLY A 65 -3.18 3.15 -3.94
N GLY A 66 -3.36 4.34 -3.36
CA GLY A 66 -2.44 4.90 -2.39
C GLY A 66 -2.49 4.18 -1.04
N ARG A 67 -1.46 4.44 -0.24
CA ARG A 67 -1.31 3.86 1.10
C ARG A 67 -2.50 4.23 1.98
N PRO A 68 -3.17 3.25 2.61
CA PRO A 68 -4.24 3.53 3.56
C PRO A 68 -3.65 4.20 4.80
N LEU A 69 -4.38 5.18 5.33
CA LEU A 69 -4.04 5.81 6.59
C LEU A 69 -4.43 4.87 7.74
N SER A 70 -3.55 4.77 8.73
CA SER A 70 -3.81 4.08 9.99
C SER A 70 -4.98 4.76 10.72
N PRO A 71 -5.97 3.99 11.22
CA PRO A 71 -7.16 4.56 11.84
C PRO A 71 -6.86 5.29 13.15
N ASP A 72 -5.76 4.99 13.83
CA ASP A 72 -5.50 5.45 15.21
C ASP A 72 -4.50 6.62 15.31
N ARG A 73 -4.00 7.13 14.17
CA ARG A 73 -3.00 8.20 14.13
C ARG A 73 -3.57 9.43 13.41
N SER A 74 -3.22 10.64 13.83
CA SER A 74 -3.67 11.87 13.16
C SER A 74 -3.25 11.92 11.68
N LEU A 75 -3.94 12.74 10.88
CA LEU A 75 -3.65 12.90 9.45
C LEU A 75 -2.23 13.44 9.23
N SER A 76 -1.84 14.49 9.96
CA SER A 76 -0.52 15.11 9.85
C SER A 76 0.63 14.17 10.19
N ALA A 77 0.46 13.34 11.22
CA ALA A 77 1.45 12.35 11.64
C ALA A 77 1.69 11.26 10.58
N GLN A 78 0.81 11.17 9.58
CA GLN A 78 0.87 10.21 8.48
C GLN A 78 1.23 10.86 7.13
N GLY A 79 1.63 12.14 7.16
CA GLY A 79 2.10 12.88 5.99
C GLY A 79 1.00 13.60 5.20
N VAL A 80 -0.19 13.77 5.78
CA VAL A 80 -1.24 14.60 5.18
C VAL A 80 -0.97 16.07 5.55
N SER A 81 -1.02 16.96 4.57
CA SER A 81 -0.81 18.39 4.75
C SER A 81 -1.91 19.19 4.06
N ASP A 82 -1.95 20.51 4.33
CA ASP A 82 -2.82 21.42 3.59
C ASP A 82 -2.55 21.34 2.08
N GLY A 83 -3.64 21.34 1.29
CA GLY A 83 -3.62 21.10 -0.15
C GLY A 83 -3.34 19.64 -0.55
N GLY A 84 -3.19 18.73 0.42
CA GLY A 84 -2.97 17.32 0.18
C GLY A 84 -4.15 16.63 -0.49
N HIS A 85 -3.87 15.51 -1.15
CA HIS A 85 -4.88 14.70 -1.82
C HIS A 85 -5.16 13.45 -0.98
N LEU A 86 -6.43 13.14 -0.76
CA LEU A 86 -6.88 11.91 -0.13
C LEU A 86 -7.86 11.18 -1.02
N TRP A 87 -7.85 9.86 -0.97
CA TRP A 87 -8.84 9.02 -1.62
C TRP A 87 -9.66 8.26 -0.57
N LEU A 88 -10.98 8.36 -0.63
CA LEU A 88 -11.91 7.57 0.16
C LEU A 88 -12.47 6.43 -0.69
N GLY A 89 -12.30 5.20 -0.22
CA GLY A 89 -12.85 4.04 -0.90
C GLY A 89 -12.99 2.83 0.02
N GLY A 90 -13.90 1.93 -0.33
CA GLY A 90 -13.96 0.62 0.28
C GLY A 90 -12.72 -0.21 -0.09
N PRO A 91 -12.49 -1.35 0.57
CA PRO A 91 -11.46 -2.30 0.15
C PRO A 91 -11.68 -2.69 -1.31
N ARG A 92 -10.58 -2.80 -2.06
CA ARG A 92 -10.59 -3.54 -3.32
C ARG A 92 -10.84 -5.00 -2.95
N GLY A 93 -12.00 -5.53 -3.36
CA GLY A 93 -12.44 -6.90 -3.03
C GLY A 93 -13.39 -6.99 -1.83
N SER A 94 -14.35 -7.92 -1.95
CA SER A 94 -15.38 -8.16 -0.92
C SER A 94 -14.72 -8.56 0.42
N PRO A 95 -15.18 -8.03 1.57
CA PRO A 95 -14.63 -8.37 2.89
C PRO A 95 -14.76 -9.86 3.25
N SER A 96 -15.56 -10.63 2.52
CA SER A 96 -15.81 -12.06 2.73
C SER A 96 -15.13 -12.99 1.71
N GLY A 97 -14.41 -12.46 0.72
CA GLY A 97 -13.75 -13.23 -0.33
C GLY A 97 -12.27 -13.52 -0.04
N PRO A 98 -11.68 -14.59 -0.62
CA PRO A 98 -10.24 -14.79 -0.58
C PRO A 98 -9.56 -13.62 -1.29
N ARG A 99 -8.85 -12.78 -0.52
CA ARG A 99 -8.08 -11.67 -1.08
C ARG A 99 -6.80 -12.21 -1.72
N TYR A 100 -6.66 -12.01 -3.02
CA TYR A 100 -5.39 -12.27 -3.69
C TYR A 100 -4.44 -11.10 -3.42
N CYS A 101 -3.18 -11.38 -3.15
CA CYS A 101 -2.15 -10.35 -3.07
C CYS A 101 -1.57 -10.14 -4.46
N ALA A 102 -1.41 -8.88 -4.87
CA ALA A 102 -0.67 -8.49 -6.04
C ALA A 102 0.49 -7.57 -5.62
N ILE A 103 1.61 -7.71 -6.32
CA ILE A 103 2.79 -6.86 -6.16
C ILE A 103 2.95 -6.05 -7.44
N SER A 104 2.99 -4.72 -7.31
CA SER A 104 3.34 -3.81 -8.40
C SER A 104 4.79 -3.39 -8.29
N LEU A 105 5.50 -3.42 -9.42
CA LEU A 105 6.88 -2.96 -9.54
C LEU A 105 6.91 -1.43 -9.74
N PRO A 106 7.96 -0.72 -9.30
CA PRO A 106 8.07 0.73 -9.49
C PRO A 106 8.13 1.14 -10.96
N GLU A 107 8.65 0.27 -11.83
CA GLU A 107 8.68 0.48 -13.28
C GLU A 107 7.34 0.23 -13.97
N GLY A 108 6.34 -0.25 -13.22
CA GLY A 108 5.02 -0.59 -13.72
C GLY A 108 4.80 -2.09 -13.90
N GLY A 109 3.53 -2.45 -14.07
CA GLY A 109 3.07 -3.84 -14.07
C GLY A 109 2.76 -4.37 -12.67
N ALA A 110 1.90 -5.38 -12.60
CA ALA A 110 1.52 -6.04 -11.36
C ALA A 110 1.48 -7.55 -11.55
N MET A 111 1.93 -8.30 -10.55
CA MET A 111 1.91 -9.75 -10.53
C MET A 111 1.12 -10.26 -9.34
N LEU A 112 0.22 -11.23 -9.59
CA LEU A 112 -0.45 -11.95 -8.53
C LEU A 112 0.54 -12.84 -7.78
N VAL A 113 0.49 -12.79 -6.46
CA VAL A 113 1.24 -13.67 -5.57
C VAL A 113 0.50 -15.00 -5.49
N PRO A 114 1.20 -16.13 -5.70
CA PRO A 114 0.60 -17.46 -5.53
C PRO A 114 -0.01 -17.63 -4.12
N PRO A 115 -1.12 -18.36 -3.97
CA PRO A 115 -1.72 -18.62 -2.65
C PRO A 115 -0.79 -19.34 -1.67
N SER A 116 0.28 -20.00 -2.14
CA SER A 116 1.33 -20.57 -1.27
C SER A 116 2.28 -19.53 -0.68
N GLY A 117 2.18 -18.27 -1.09
CA GLY A 117 3.18 -17.25 -0.85
C GLY A 117 4.32 -17.28 -1.86
N ILE A 118 5.27 -16.37 -1.66
CA ILE A 118 6.44 -16.18 -2.51
C ILE A 118 7.62 -15.64 -1.72
N VAL A 119 8.83 -16.03 -2.13
CA VAL A 119 10.07 -15.51 -1.60
C VAL A 119 10.65 -14.49 -2.58
N LEU A 120 10.82 -13.26 -2.12
CA LEU A 120 11.38 -12.19 -2.93
C LEU A 120 12.90 -12.27 -2.91
N THR A 121 13.46 -12.35 -4.11
CA THR A 121 14.91 -12.27 -4.36
C THR A 121 15.14 -11.28 -5.49
N ARG A 122 16.37 -10.79 -5.65
CA ARG A 122 16.76 -9.95 -6.80
C ARG A 122 16.44 -10.64 -8.12
N SER A 123 16.77 -11.92 -8.23
CA SER A 123 16.51 -12.71 -9.44
C SER A 123 15.02 -12.83 -9.72
N TRP A 124 14.20 -13.03 -8.68
CA TRP A 124 12.75 -13.09 -8.84
C TRP A 124 12.18 -11.76 -9.36
N LEU A 125 12.56 -10.63 -8.76
CA LEU A 125 12.07 -9.32 -9.18
C LEU A 125 12.50 -8.97 -10.60
N LEU A 126 13.75 -9.23 -10.96
CA LEU A 126 14.24 -8.99 -12.31
C LEU A 126 13.51 -9.88 -13.34
N ARG A 127 13.14 -11.10 -12.97
CA ARG A 127 12.30 -11.97 -13.83
C ARG A 127 10.87 -11.47 -13.93
N ALA A 128 10.29 -10.97 -12.84
CA ALA A 128 8.99 -10.32 -12.89
C ALA A 128 9.02 -9.09 -13.81
N LEU A 129 10.08 -8.28 -13.73
CA LEU A 129 10.29 -7.11 -14.58
C LEU A 129 10.47 -7.50 -16.05
N ASP A 130 11.25 -8.56 -16.34
CA ASP A 130 11.42 -9.10 -17.71
C ASP A 130 10.08 -9.50 -18.34
N LEU A 131 9.21 -10.15 -17.55
CA LEU A 131 7.88 -10.57 -18.01
C LEU A 131 6.91 -9.40 -18.22
N LEU A 132 6.93 -8.41 -17.34
CA LEU A 132 5.95 -7.32 -17.32
C LEU A 132 6.36 -6.11 -18.16
N GLN A 133 7.66 -5.81 -18.20
CA GLN A 133 8.25 -4.61 -18.81
C GLN A 133 9.67 -4.93 -19.37
N PRO A 134 9.79 -5.64 -20.50
CA PRO A 134 11.07 -6.09 -21.04
C PRO A 134 12.09 -4.96 -21.30
N GLU A 135 11.63 -3.78 -21.72
CA GLU A 135 12.50 -2.61 -21.93
C GLU A 135 13.09 -2.08 -20.62
N SER A 136 12.28 -2.03 -19.56
CA SER A 136 12.74 -1.66 -18.23
C SER A 136 13.72 -2.70 -17.68
N TYR A 137 13.48 -3.99 -17.91
CA TYR A 137 14.44 -5.03 -17.55
C TYR A 137 15.81 -4.85 -18.21
N ALA A 138 15.84 -4.62 -19.53
CA ALA A 138 17.10 -4.40 -20.25
C ALA A 138 17.84 -3.12 -19.76
N ARG A 139 17.10 -2.08 -19.36
CA ARG A 139 17.66 -0.90 -18.71
C ARG A 139 18.26 -1.24 -17.35
N GLU A 140 17.52 -1.94 -16.49
CA GLU A 140 17.98 -2.30 -15.15
C GLU A 140 19.21 -3.21 -15.16
N LEU A 141 19.33 -4.13 -16.12
CA LEU A 141 20.56 -4.92 -16.27
C LEU A 141 21.79 -4.05 -16.54
N ARG A 142 21.69 -3.09 -17.46
CA ARG A 142 22.79 -2.15 -17.75
C ARG A 142 23.15 -1.30 -16.53
N LEU A 143 22.14 -0.88 -15.76
CA LEU A 143 22.36 -0.12 -14.54
C LEU A 143 22.98 -0.98 -13.43
N LEU A 144 22.61 -2.26 -13.32
CA LEU A 144 23.22 -3.22 -12.39
C LEU A 144 24.70 -3.44 -12.69
N ASP A 145 25.05 -3.63 -13.97
CA ASP A 145 26.44 -3.81 -14.40
C ASP A 145 27.29 -2.55 -14.11
N ALA A 146 26.69 -1.36 -14.26
CA ALA A 146 27.30 -0.09 -13.90
C ALA A 146 27.26 0.21 -12.38
N GLY A 147 26.68 -0.67 -11.55
CA GLY A 147 26.54 -0.48 -10.11
C GLY A 147 25.57 0.63 -9.70
N ARG A 148 24.66 1.06 -10.58
CA ARG A 148 23.75 2.21 -10.42
C ARG A 148 22.28 1.85 -10.24
N SER A 149 21.90 0.58 -10.36
CA SER A 149 20.50 0.14 -10.19
C SER A 149 20.14 -0.01 -8.72
N ASP A 150 18.92 0.36 -8.34
CA ASP A 150 18.37 0.17 -7.00
C ASP A 150 18.20 -1.32 -6.65
N TYR A 151 18.03 -2.18 -7.66
CA TYR A 151 18.00 -3.63 -7.47
C TYR A 151 19.31 -4.20 -6.90
N ARG A 152 20.40 -3.43 -6.87
CA ARG A 152 21.66 -3.81 -6.21
C ARG A 152 21.50 -3.99 -4.70
N PHE A 153 20.52 -3.32 -4.08
CA PHE A 153 20.21 -3.40 -2.66
C PHE A 153 19.35 -4.63 -2.31
N VAL A 154 18.66 -5.21 -3.29
CA VAL A 154 17.89 -6.44 -3.09
C VAL A 154 18.82 -7.63 -2.99
N SER A 155 18.57 -8.56 -2.08
CA SER A 155 19.43 -9.72 -1.89
C SER A 155 19.36 -10.72 -3.06
N LYS A 156 20.50 -11.34 -3.41
CA LYS A 156 20.53 -12.51 -4.33
C LYS A 156 20.01 -13.79 -3.67
N ARG A 157 19.98 -13.84 -2.33
CA ARG A 157 19.34 -14.88 -1.51
C ARG A 157 17.90 -14.42 -1.17
N PRO A 158 17.06 -15.26 -0.52
CA PRO A 158 15.80 -14.81 0.06
C PRO A 158 15.98 -13.49 0.83
N HIS A 159 15.25 -12.46 0.42
CA HIS A 159 15.27 -11.15 1.08
C HIS A 159 14.15 -11.11 2.13
N CYS A 160 12.91 -11.28 1.67
CA CYS A 160 11.73 -11.46 2.50
C CYS A 160 10.74 -12.40 1.82
N ALA A 161 9.80 -12.94 2.58
CA ALA A 161 8.72 -13.76 2.07
C ALA A 161 7.37 -13.06 2.27
N LEU A 162 6.49 -13.16 1.27
CA LEU A 162 5.08 -12.82 1.39
C LEU A 162 4.28 -14.11 1.47
N ALA A 163 3.42 -14.24 2.45
CA ALA A 163 2.61 -15.46 2.62
C ALA A 163 1.23 -15.11 3.19
N PRO A 164 0.20 -15.91 2.91
CA PRO A 164 -1.04 -15.81 3.67
C PRO A 164 -0.83 -16.34 5.10
N SER A 165 -1.47 -15.71 6.07
CA SER A 165 -1.51 -16.19 7.47
C SER A 165 -2.89 -16.71 7.87
N ALA A 166 -3.93 -16.21 7.23
CA ALA A 166 -5.31 -16.63 7.37
C ALA A 166 -6.05 -16.28 6.05
N PRO A 167 -7.28 -16.78 5.83
CA PRO A 167 -8.08 -16.39 4.67
C PRO A 167 -8.16 -14.87 4.52
N GLY A 168 -7.65 -14.34 3.40
CA GLY A 168 -7.64 -12.91 3.10
C GLY A 168 -6.66 -12.06 3.91
N VAL A 169 -5.79 -12.67 4.71
CA VAL A 169 -4.74 -11.98 5.47
C VAL A 169 -3.37 -12.36 4.92
N TRP A 170 -2.65 -11.35 4.43
CA TRP A 170 -1.28 -11.48 3.97
C TRP A 170 -0.30 -10.88 4.97
N GLN A 171 0.88 -11.45 5.03
CA GLN A 171 1.97 -10.98 5.86
C GLN A 171 3.28 -10.99 5.09
N VAL A 172 4.21 -10.15 5.51
CA VAL A 172 5.60 -10.14 5.09
C VAL A 172 6.49 -10.59 6.25
N ILE A 173 7.50 -11.40 5.95
CA ILE A 173 8.49 -11.87 6.92
C ILE A 173 9.86 -11.56 6.34
N THR A 174 10.64 -10.76 7.08
CA THR A 174 12.06 -10.52 6.78
C THR A 174 12.86 -11.74 7.22
N GLU A 175 13.55 -12.41 6.31
CA GLU A 175 14.31 -13.63 6.63
C GLU A 175 15.76 -13.32 7.06
N ARG A 176 16.19 -12.06 6.95
CA ARG A 176 17.60 -11.66 7.06
C ARG A 176 17.78 -10.37 7.84
N GLY A 177 18.83 -10.31 8.66
CA GLY A 177 19.19 -9.10 9.42
C GLY A 177 20.28 -8.26 8.80
N ASP A 178 20.88 -8.70 7.69
CA ASP A 178 21.95 -7.97 7.01
C ASP A 178 21.45 -7.09 5.86
N VAL A 179 20.16 -7.12 5.57
CA VAL A 179 19.52 -6.24 4.59
C VAL A 179 18.16 -5.83 5.13
N ASP A 180 17.89 -4.53 5.17
CA ASP A 180 16.63 -4.01 5.69
C ASP A 180 15.46 -4.31 4.75
N THR A 181 14.30 -4.57 5.34
CA THR A 181 13.01 -4.55 4.64
C THR A 181 12.15 -3.54 5.36
N LEU A 182 11.67 -2.53 4.65
CA LEU A 182 10.86 -1.46 5.23
C LEU A 182 9.42 -1.61 4.75
N LEU A 183 8.48 -1.63 5.69
CA LEU A 183 7.05 -1.54 5.41
C LEU A 183 6.60 -0.11 5.68
N ASN A 184 6.14 0.57 4.63
CA ASN A 184 5.72 1.98 4.69
C ASN A 184 6.78 2.91 5.31
N GLY A 185 8.06 2.64 5.03
CA GLY A 185 9.20 3.39 5.57
C GLY A 185 9.62 3.00 6.99
N SER A 186 8.94 2.03 7.62
CA SER A 186 9.31 1.50 8.94
C SER A 186 10.05 0.17 8.81
N PRO A 187 11.25 0.00 9.40
CA PRO A 187 12.01 -1.24 9.29
C PRO A 187 11.28 -2.40 9.97
N LEU A 188 11.27 -3.55 9.33
CA LEU A 188 10.69 -4.78 9.85
C LEU A 188 11.72 -5.60 10.64
N PRO A 189 11.38 -6.07 11.85
CA PRO A 189 12.23 -6.97 12.59
C PRO A 189 12.36 -8.35 11.92
N VAL A 190 13.57 -8.89 11.92
CA VAL A 190 13.88 -10.21 11.34
C VAL A 190 13.07 -11.31 12.00
N GLY A 191 12.50 -12.20 11.19
CA GLY A 191 11.76 -13.39 11.61
C GLY A 191 10.38 -13.10 12.23
N ARG A 192 10.01 -11.83 12.42
CA ARG A 192 8.72 -11.45 12.98
C ARG A 192 7.77 -11.05 11.85
N PRO A 193 6.66 -11.77 11.64
CA PRO A 193 5.70 -11.42 10.61
C PRO A 193 5.06 -10.05 10.86
N ALA A 194 4.92 -9.27 9.80
CA ALA A 194 4.15 -8.04 9.78
C ALA A 194 2.97 -8.20 8.82
N ARG A 195 1.77 -7.81 9.27
CA ARG A 195 0.56 -7.87 8.46
C ARG A 195 0.65 -6.83 7.35
N LEU A 196 0.26 -7.23 6.14
CA LEU A 196 0.12 -6.34 4.99
C LEU A 196 -1.31 -5.84 4.87
N ALA A 197 -1.43 -4.61 4.40
CA ALA A 197 -2.66 -3.94 4.00
C ALA A 197 -2.62 -3.59 2.50
N ASP A 198 -3.80 -3.44 1.93
CA ASP A 198 -3.96 -3.00 0.54
C ASP A 198 -3.44 -1.56 0.39
N GLY A 199 -2.49 -1.33 -0.51
CA GLY A 199 -1.80 -0.05 -0.71
C GLY A 199 -0.49 0.10 0.08
N ASP A 200 -0.08 -0.90 0.86
CA ASP A 200 1.23 -0.88 1.54
C ASP A 200 2.39 -0.80 0.54
N ALA A 201 3.43 -0.07 0.93
CA ALA A 201 4.69 -0.02 0.20
C ALA A 201 5.76 -0.85 0.93
N LEU A 202 6.38 -1.78 0.22
CA LEU A 202 7.47 -2.61 0.70
C LEU A 202 8.77 -2.23 0.00
N GLN A 203 9.70 -1.62 0.75
CA GLN A 203 11.02 -1.28 0.23
C GLN A 203 12.04 -2.37 0.60
N LEU A 204 12.82 -2.80 -0.39
CA LEU A 204 13.73 -3.95 -0.27
C LEU A 204 15.19 -3.49 -0.24
N GLY A 205 15.75 -3.34 0.96
CA GLY A 205 17.09 -2.82 1.21
C GLY A 205 17.11 -1.30 1.34
N ASP A 206 18.17 -0.80 1.97
CA ASP A 206 18.43 0.64 2.09
C ASP A 206 18.65 1.25 0.70
N GLY A 207 17.69 2.05 0.23
CA GLY A 207 17.68 2.60 -1.13
C GLY A 207 17.28 1.62 -2.25
N GLY A 208 16.73 0.44 -1.93
CA GLY A 208 16.23 -0.49 -2.94
C GLY A 208 14.85 -0.12 -3.51
N PRO A 209 14.34 -0.93 -4.46
CA PRO A 209 13.05 -0.68 -5.09
C PRO A 209 11.90 -0.72 -4.08
N SER A 210 10.92 0.16 -4.26
CA SER A 210 9.67 0.16 -3.50
C SER A 210 8.58 -0.56 -4.29
N LEU A 211 8.09 -1.67 -3.73
CA LEU A 211 7.00 -2.47 -4.28
C LEU A 211 5.68 -2.03 -3.66
N SER A 212 4.62 -1.91 -4.47
CA SER A 212 3.29 -1.61 -3.95
C SER A 212 2.46 -2.88 -3.83
N ILE A 213 1.81 -3.07 -2.69
CA ILE A 213 0.93 -4.19 -2.41
C ILE A 213 -0.50 -3.79 -2.75
N ALA A 214 -1.21 -4.65 -3.47
CA ALA A 214 -2.64 -4.50 -3.72
C ALA A 214 -3.38 -5.79 -3.35
N PHE A 215 -4.56 -5.66 -2.76
CA PHE A 215 -5.46 -6.80 -2.54
C PHE A 215 -6.63 -6.76 -3.52
N LEU A 216 -6.98 -7.92 -4.06
CA LEU A 216 -8.00 -8.11 -5.09
C LEU A 216 -9.06 -9.12 -4.62
#